data_AF-A0AAE3NUX9-F1
#
_entry.id   AF-A0AAE3NUX9-F1
#
_cell.length_a   1.000
_cell.length_b   1.000
_cell.length_c   1.000
_cell.angle_alpha   90.00
_cell.angle_beta   90.00
_cell.angle_gamma   90.00
#
_symmetry.space_group_name_H-M   'P 1'
#
loop_
_entity.id
_entity.type
_entity.pdbx_description
1 polymer ?
#
loop_
_entity_poly.entity_id
_entity_poly.type
_entity_poly.pdbx_seq_one_letter_code
_entity_poly.pdbx_strand_id
1 'polypeptide(L)'
;MLRLPSTPRVPLVLSTALAAALAVGAGPASAQSNADILEAIQAIEQELARLRDLVGDASSPDADTPGAAVSGNLVLINVPVADPEKAVEFYSKLTGKEFLRTLTDSYEGYYAVLNDDGLRLTITESTGSWDTTKLYWATDDMDSALDFAEGEGGVRRAGPFQLDVPARVAEEYREIYADLYDVRASSVSETIGSAAVLSSPFGNLMGLIEFHPQAERWYSLGEGRSREADTEAELAAEADAAERLADIFTSKTAD
;
A
#
# COMPACT_ATOMS: atom_id res chain seq x y z
N MET A 1 -4.91 27.19 -15.92
CA MET A 1 -3.91 27.08 -14.84
C MET A 1 -4.65 26.94 -13.52
N LEU A 2 -4.86 25.71 -13.05
CA LEU A 2 -5.41 25.47 -11.71
C LEU A 2 -4.28 25.65 -10.68
N ARG A 3 -4.48 26.54 -9.70
CA ARG A 3 -3.64 26.63 -8.50
C ARG A 3 -4.15 25.57 -7.51
N LEU A 4 -3.29 24.62 -7.16
CA LEU A 4 -3.52 23.71 -6.04
C LEU A 4 -3.47 24.51 -4.72
N PRO A 5 -4.29 24.15 -3.70
CA PRO A 5 -4.18 24.73 -2.38
C PRO A 5 -2.85 24.30 -1.74
N SER A 6 -2.14 25.28 -1.17
CA SER A 6 -0.95 25.04 -0.35
C SER A 6 -1.34 24.33 0.94
N THR A 7 -0.84 23.12 1.15
CA THR A 7 -0.86 22.45 2.45
C THR A 7 -0.07 23.25 3.49
N PRO A 8 -0.51 23.28 4.76
CA PRO A 8 0.24 23.95 5.81
C PRO A 8 1.53 23.18 6.08
N ARG A 9 2.68 23.83 5.90
CA ARG A 9 3.95 23.34 6.38
C ARG A 9 3.89 23.31 7.91
N VAL A 10 3.94 22.13 8.51
CA VAL A 10 4.27 21.98 9.93
C VAL A 10 5.64 22.65 10.15
N PRO A 11 5.78 23.58 11.09
CA PRO A 11 6.94 24.45 11.13
C PRO A 11 8.16 23.68 11.65
N LEU A 12 9.31 24.06 11.11
CA LEU A 12 10.71 23.69 11.42
C LEU A 12 11.14 23.86 12.90
N VAL A 13 10.18 23.96 13.84
CA VAL A 13 10.36 24.34 15.25
C VAL A 13 10.67 23.12 16.11
N LEU A 14 10.22 21.91 15.72
CA LEU A 14 10.47 20.69 16.49
C LEU A 14 11.96 20.29 16.48
N SER A 15 12.69 20.51 15.37
CA SER A 15 14.12 20.17 15.32
C SER A 15 14.98 21.13 16.13
N THR A 16 14.55 22.38 16.31
CA THR A 16 15.32 23.38 17.06
C THR A 16 15.16 23.21 18.57
N ALA A 17 13.97 22.82 19.05
CA ALA A 17 13.74 22.55 20.46
C ALA A 17 14.46 21.27 20.94
N LEU A 18 14.44 20.21 20.13
CA LEU A 18 15.13 18.96 20.43
C LEU A 18 16.67 19.12 20.34
N ALA A 19 17.16 19.89 19.37
CA ALA A 19 18.59 20.22 19.28
C ALA A 19 19.07 21.13 20.42
N ALA A 20 18.22 22.04 20.92
CA ALA A 20 18.54 22.86 22.09
C ALA A 20 18.59 22.04 23.38
N ALA A 21 17.69 21.06 23.55
CA ALA A 21 17.69 20.16 24.70
C ALA A 21 18.91 19.21 24.71
N LEU A 22 19.38 18.78 23.54
CA LEU A 22 20.56 17.91 23.41
C LEU A 22 21.90 18.67 23.45
N ALA A 23 21.91 19.98 23.19
CA ALA A 23 23.13 20.81 23.20
C ALA A 23 23.54 21.31 24.61
N VAL A 24 22.70 21.15 25.63
CA VAL A 24 23.01 21.52 27.02
C VAL A 24 23.75 20.37 27.73
N GLY A 25 25.04 20.25 27.43
CA GLY A 25 26.11 20.04 28.42
C GLY A 25 26.24 18.69 29.14
N ALA A 26 27.13 17.84 28.61
CA ALA A 26 27.81 16.79 29.37
C ALA A 26 28.78 17.39 30.41
N GLY A 27 28.29 17.58 31.63
CA GLY A 27 29.06 17.92 32.84
C GLY A 27 28.24 17.52 34.08
N PRO A 28 28.81 17.42 35.30
CA PRO A 28 28.05 17.05 36.49
C PRO A 28 26.99 18.11 36.78
N ALA A 29 25.77 17.81 36.33
CA ALA A 29 24.57 18.62 36.48
C ALA A 29 24.35 18.95 37.96
N SER A 30 24.34 20.25 38.28
CA SER A 30 23.88 20.73 39.59
C SER A 30 22.38 20.42 39.75
N ALA A 31 21.88 20.28 40.98
CA ALA A 31 20.46 20.03 41.23
C ALA A 31 19.52 21.06 40.54
N GLN A 32 20.02 22.27 40.27
CA GLN A 32 19.34 23.30 39.51
C GLN A 32 19.07 22.86 38.06
N SER A 33 20.04 22.24 37.38
CA SER A 33 19.86 21.79 35.99
C SER A 33 18.87 20.63 35.84
N ASN A 34 18.66 19.81 36.88
CA ASN A 34 17.63 18.77 36.84
C ASN A 34 16.22 19.36 36.96
N ALA A 35 16.06 20.46 37.72
CA ALA A 35 14.78 21.17 37.81
C ALA A 35 14.43 21.84 36.47
N ASP A 36 15.41 22.47 35.83
CA ASP A 36 15.23 23.13 34.53
C ASP A 36 14.88 22.11 33.42
N ILE A 37 15.47 20.90 33.46
CA ILE A 37 15.12 19.80 32.55
C ILE A 37 13.68 19.31 32.77
N LEU A 38 13.25 19.16 34.03
CA LEU A 38 11.88 18.73 34.34
C LEU A 38 10.84 19.77 33.90
N GLU A 39 11.14 21.06 34.06
CA GLU A 39 10.28 22.15 33.59
C GLU A 39 10.16 22.14 32.06
N ALA A 40 11.26 21.90 31.35
CA ALA A 40 11.25 21.77 29.89
C ALA A 40 10.43 20.56 29.41
N ILE A 41 10.53 19.41 30.09
CA ILE A 41 9.71 18.22 29.78
C ILE A 41 8.23 18.53 29.96
N GLN A 42 7.84 19.16 31.08
CA GLN A 42 6.45 19.53 31.34
C GLN A 42 5.89 20.51 30.29
N ALA A 43 6.70 21.47 29.84
CA ALA A 43 6.29 22.40 28.79
C ALA A 43 6.06 21.68 27.44
N ILE A 44 6.90 20.70 27.11
CA ILE A 44 6.72 19.87 25.91
C ILE A 44 5.45 19.03 26.01
N GLU A 45 5.19 18.39 27.14
CA GLU A 45 3.98 17.58 27.36
C GLU A 45 2.70 18.43 27.24
N GLN A 46 2.72 19.66 27.77
CA GLN A 46 1.60 20.60 27.64
C GLN A 46 1.37 21.04 26.19
N GLU A 47 2.43 21.34 25.43
CA GLU A 47 2.28 21.71 24.02
C GLU A 47 1.82 20.52 23.17
N LEU A 48 2.30 19.31 23.46
CA LEU A 48 1.81 18.09 22.81
C LEU A 48 0.32 17.83 23.10
N ALA A 49 -0.13 18.04 24.35
CA ALA A 49 -1.54 17.95 24.70
C ALA A 49 -2.40 18.97 23.95
N ARG A 50 -1.93 20.24 23.91
CA ARG A 50 -2.59 21.31 23.15
C ARG A 50 -2.67 20.99 21.66
N LEU A 51 -1.60 20.44 21.07
CA LEU A 51 -1.58 20.05 19.66
C LEU A 51 -2.54 18.89 19.36
N ARG A 52 -2.68 17.91 20.27
CA ARG A 52 -3.71 16.85 20.15
C ARG A 52 -5.13 17.43 20.14
N ASP A 53 -5.42 18.38 21.03
CA ASP A 53 -6.72 19.06 21.04
C ASP A 53 -6.97 19.87 19.75
N LEU A 54 -5.92 20.48 19.18
CA LEU A 54 -6.03 21.37 18.03
C LEU A 54 -6.13 20.64 16.68
N VAL A 55 -5.48 19.47 16.59
CA VAL A 55 -5.62 18.55 15.45
C VAL A 55 -6.95 17.79 15.51
N GLY A 56 -7.61 17.79 16.67
CA GLY A 56 -8.70 16.87 16.96
C GLY A 56 -8.17 15.45 17.06
N ASP A 57 -8.96 14.55 17.65
CA ASP A 57 -8.67 13.12 17.63
C ASP A 57 -8.88 12.59 16.19
N ALA A 58 -7.99 12.96 15.26
CA ALA A 58 -7.97 12.45 13.90
C ALA A 58 -7.63 10.94 13.84
N SER A 59 -7.45 10.32 15.02
CA SER A 59 -7.23 8.88 15.21
C SER A 59 -8.45 8.15 15.77
N SER A 60 -9.54 8.84 16.11
CA SER A 60 -10.86 8.22 16.24
C SER A 60 -11.64 8.52 14.98
N PRO A 61 -11.63 7.66 13.94
CA PRO A 61 -12.80 7.62 13.06
C PRO A 61 -14.01 7.45 13.99
N ASP A 62 -15.05 8.26 13.81
CA ASP A 62 -16.32 8.08 14.50
C ASP A 62 -16.76 6.62 14.31
N ALA A 63 -16.49 5.77 15.31
CA ALA A 63 -16.73 4.32 15.26
C ALA A 63 -18.24 3.98 15.19
N ASP A 64 -19.10 4.99 15.23
CA ASP A 64 -20.55 4.88 15.21
C ASP A 64 -21.19 5.26 13.87
N THR A 65 -20.40 5.62 12.84
CA THR A 65 -20.89 5.47 11.46
C THR A 65 -20.35 4.16 10.92
N PRO A 66 -21.15 3.08 10.83
CA PRO A 66 -20.80 1.88 10.09
C PRO A 66 -20.80 2.23 8.59
N GLY A 67 -19.81 3.03 8.18
CA GLY A 67 -19.54 3.40 6.81
C GLY A 67 -18.24 2.73 6.44
N ALA A 68 -18.33 1.71 5.58
CA ALA A 68 -17.21 1.02 4.99
C ALA A 68 -16.18 2.00 4.46
N ALA A 69 -15.08 2.19 5.19
CA ALA A 69 -14.01 3.02 4.69
C ALA A 69 -13.28 2.22 3.60
N VAL A 70 -13.50 2.60 2.34
CA VAL A 70 -12.46 2.38 1.33
C VAL A 70 -11.24 3.10 1.87
N SER A 71 -10.10 2.42 2.03
CA SER A 71 -8.90 2.99 2.67
C SER A 71 -8.30 4.17 1.88
N GLY A 72 -8.94 4.58 0.79
CA GLY A 72 -8.60 5.75 -0.03
C GLY A 72 -7.39 5.52 -0.94
N ASN A 73 -6.64 4.44 -0.72
CA ASN A 73 -5.38 4.18 -1.38
C ASN A 73 -5.59 3.59 -2.77
N LEU A 74 -5.07 4.28 -3.79
CA LEU A 74 -4.94 3.74 -5.14
C LEU A 74 -3.75 2.78 -5.17
N VAL A 75 -3.98 1.53 -5.55
CA VAL A 75 -2.98 0.44 -5.37
C VAL A 75 -2.52 -0.12 -6.70
N LEU A 76 -3.39 -0.06 -7.69
CA LEU A 76 -3.16 -0.70 -8.96
C LEU A 76 -3.86 0.07 -10.09
N ILE A 77 -3.11 0.28 -11.17
CA ILE A 77 -3.60 0.73 -12.46
C ILE A 77 -3.51 -0.45 -13.40
N ASN A 78 -4.63 -0.96 -13.91
CA ASN A 78 -4.62 -1.99 -14.92
C ASN A 78 -4.90 -1.40 -16.30
N VAL A 79 -4.00 -1.65 -17.25
CA VAL A 79 -4.11 -1.23 -18.65
C VAL A 79 -4.33 -2.47 -19.53
N PRO A 80 -5.59 -2.80 -19.86
CA PRO A 80 -5.88 -3.86 -20.81
C PRO A 80 -5.53 -3.41 -22.23
N VAL A 81 -4.83 -4.25 -22.98
CA VAL A 81 -4.41 -3.97 -24.36
C VAL A 81 -4.52 -5.20 -25.24
N ALA A 82 -4.67 -5.00 -26.55
CA ALA A 82 -4.69 -6.11 -27.50
C ALA A 82 -3.29 -6.75 -27.71
N ASP A 83 -2.22 -6.03 -27.38
CA ASP A 83 -0.83 -6.47 -27.55
C ASP A 83 -0.01 -6.07 -26.31
N PRO A 84 0.02 -6.94 -25.28
CA PRO A 84 0.71 -6.68 -24.02
C PRO A 84 2.20 -6.39 -24.19
N GLU A 85 2.90 -7.10 -25.08
CA GLU A 85 4.34 -6.93 -25.31
C GLU A 85 4.67 -5.52 -25.84
N LYS A 86 3.92 -5.03 -26.83
CA LYS A 86 4.10 -3.66 -27.33
C LYS A 86 3.80 -2.61 -26.26
N ALA A 87 2.79 -2.85 -25.43
CA ALA A 87 2.49 -1.96 -24.31
C ALA A 87 3.62 -1.97 -23.28
N VAL A 88 4.20 -3.13 -22.95
CA VAL A 88 5.38 -3.22 -22.09
C VAL A 88 6.52 -2.39 -22.67
N GLU A 89 6.85 -2.52 -23.96
CA GLU A 89 7.91 -1.71 -24.57
C GLU A 89 7.63 -0.20 -24.41
N PHE A 90 6.39 0.23 -24.64
CA PHE A 90 5.98 1.62 -24.50
C PHE A 90 6.07 2.11 -23.05
N TYR A 91 5.47 1.40 -22.10
CA TYR A 91 5.41 1.80 -20.70
C TYR A 91 6.75 1.71 -20.00
N SER A 92 7.60 0.74 -20.36
CA SER A 92 8.98 0.67 -19.86
C SER A 92 9.77 1.92 -20.24
N LYS A 93 9.65 2.39 -21.49
CA LYS A 93 10.28 3.65 -21.93
C LYS A 93 9.70 4.88 -21.25
N LEU A 94 8.38 4.91 -21.06
CA LEU A 94 7.67 6.05 -20.45
C LEU A 94 8.02 6.21 -18.96
N THR A 95 8.08 5.10 -18.24
CA THR A 95 8.25 5.08 -16.78
C THR A 95 9.70 4.89 -16.35
N GLY A 96 10.57 4.41 -17.24
CA GLY A 96 11.93 4.00 -16.91
C GLY A 96 11.98 2.75 -16.03
N LYS A 97 10.89 1.97 -15.96
CA LYS A 97 10.76 0.75 -15.17
C LYS A 97 10.84 -0.48 -16.06
N GLU A 98 11.38 -1.56 -15.51
CA GLU A 98 11.24 -2.88 -16.11
C GLU A 98 9.90 -3.50 -15.68
N PHE A 99 9.26 -4.19 -16.62
CA PHE A 99 8.01 -4.90 -16.37
C PHE A 99 8.28 -6.40 -16.26
N LEU A 100 7.80 -6.99 -15.18
CA LEU A 100 7.89 -8.41 -14.92
C LEU A 100 6.62 -9.11 -15.39
N ARG A 101 6.76 -10.30 -15.99
CA ARG A 101 5.61 -11.10 -16.41
C ARG A 101 4.83 -11.58 -15.18
N THR A 102 3.50 -11.47 -15.22
CA THR A 102 2.60 -12.05 -14.21
C THR A 102 2.48 -13.54 -14.40
N LEU A 103 2.10 -14.21 -13.32
CA LEU A 103 2.36 -15.64 -13.17
C LEU A 103 1.09 -16.44 -13.06
N THR A 104 0.01 -15.86 -13.55
CA THR A 104 -1.28 -16.52 -13.67
C THR A 104 -1.23 -17.50 -14.84
N ASP A 105 -1.91 -18.64 -14.70
CA ASP A 105 -2.12 -19.58 -15.81
C ASP A 105 -3.25 -19.12 -16.74
N SER A 106 -4.08 -18.18 -16.28
CA SER A 106 -5.34 -17.82 -16.92
C SER A 106 -5.19 -16.76 -17.99
N TYR A 107 -4.17 -15.90 -17.89
CA TYR A 107 -3.87 -14.87 -18.87
C TYR A 107 -2.41 -14.43 -18.80
N GLU A 108 -1.91 -13.91 -19.92
CA GLU A 108 -0.64 -13.21 -19.97
C GLU A 108 -0.81 -11.78 -19.48
N GLY A 109 0.07 -11.38 -18.57
CA GLY A 109 0.11 -10.03 -18.04
C GLY A 109 1.51 -9.66 -17.60
N TYR A 110 1.69 -8.38 -17.32
CA TYR A 110 2.95 -7.81 -16.85
C TYR A 110 2.67 -6.79 -15.77
N TYR A 111 3.65 -6.52 -14.92
CA TYR A 111 3.52 -5.48 -13.91
C TYR A 111 4.85 -4.78 -13.63
N ALA A 112 4.75 -3.53 -13.18
CA ALA A 112 5.86 -2.76 -12.63
C ALA A 112 5.38 -1.96 -11.42
N VAL A 113 6.27 -1.77 -10.45
CA VAL A 113 6.05 -0.87 -9.31
C VAL A 113 6.45 0.55 -9.73
N LEU A 114 5.48 1.48 -9.73
CA LEU A 114 5.65 2.83 -10.23
C LEU A 114 6.37 3.74 -9.23
N ASN A 115 6.12 3.58 -7.94
CA ASN A 115 6.67 4.43 -6.88
C ASN A 115 6.95 3.62 -5.59
N ASP A 116 7.54 4.30 -4.61
CA ASP A 116 7.89 3.70 -3.31
C ASP A 116 6.67 3.41 -2.42
N ASP A 117 5.50 3.94 -2.80
CA ASP A 117 4.19 3.73 -2.16
C ASP A 117 3.48 2.46 -2.63
N GLY A 118 4.17 1.60 -3.37
CA GLY A 118 3.62 0.32 -3.82
C GLY A 118 2.59 0.42 -4.95
N LEU A 119 2.37 1.61 -5.56
CA LEU A 119 1.45 1.74 -6.69
C LEU A 119 1.95 0.91 -7.87
N ARG A 120 1.13 -0.04 -8.34
CA ARG A 120 1.48 -0.91 -9.46
C ARG A 120 0.80 -0.47 -10.74
N LEU A 121 1.50 -0.67 -11.85
CA LEU A 121 0.92 -0.65 -13.19
C LEU A 121 0.93 -2.09 -13.71
N THR A 122 -0.25 -2.65 -13.98
CA THR A 122 -0.37 -3.92 -14.70
C THR A 122 -0.78 -3.68 -16.14
N ILE A 123 -0.25 -4.51 -17.02
CA ILE A 123 -0.62 -4.60 -18.43
C ILE A 123 -1.20 -6.00 -18.62
N THR A 124 -2.42 -6.08 -19.12
CA THR A 124 -3.11 -7.36 -19.33
C THR A 124 -3.65 -7.44 -20.75
N GLU A 125 -3.86 -8.66 -21.25
CA GLU A 125 -4.59 -8.83 -22.50
C GLU A 125 -6.05 -8.35 -22.34
N SER A 126 -6.50 -7.53 -23.28
CA SER A 126 -7.87 -7.02 -23.29
C SER A 126 -8.85 -8.12 -23.67
N THR A 127 -9.91 -8.26 -22.87
CA THR A 127 -10.96 -9.26 -23.10
C THR A 127 -12.10 -8.75 -24.01
N GLY A 128 -12.04 -7.49 -24.43
CA GLY A 128 -13.04 -6.88 -25.32
C GLY A 128 -13.03 -5.36 -25.30
N SER A 129 -13.88 -4.75 -26.13
CA SER A 129 -13.96 -3.29 -26.29
C SER A 129 -14.48 -2.53 -25.06
N TRP A 130 -15.06 -3.23 -24.09
CA TRP A 130 -15.50 -2.68 -22.82
C TRP A 130 -14.40 -2.69 -21.76
N ASP A 131 -13.29 -3.37 -22.03
CA ASP A 131 -12.17 -3.52 -21.13
C ASP A 131 -11.25 -2.29 -21.26
N THR A 132 -11.53 -1.27 -20.45
CA THR A 132 -10.74 -0.03 -20.42
C THR A 132 -9.76 -0.03 -19.26
N THR A 133 -8.84 0.94 -19.25
CA THR A 133 -7.98 1.19 -18.08
C THR A 133 -8.82 1.29 -16.82
N LYS A 134 -8.44 0.53 -15.78
CA LYS A 134 -9.12 0.51 -14.48
C LYS A 134 -8.14 0.96 -13.41
N LEU A 135 -8.67 1.72 -12.47
CA LEU A 135 -8.01 2.09 -11.23
C LEU A 135 -8.59 1.22 -10.12
N TYR A 136 -7.73 0.62 -9.31
CA TYR A 136 -8.12 -0.22 -8.18
C TYR A 136 -7.75 0.45 -6.88
N TRP A 137 -8.74 0.57 -6.00
CA TRP A 137 -8.58 1.07 -4.64
C TRP A 137 -8.56 -0.07 -3.64
N ALA A 138 -7.72 0.05 -2.62
CA ALA A 138 -7.74 -0.87 -1.49
C ALA A 138 -8.99 -0.65 -0.63
N THR A 139 -9.48 -1.72 -0.05
CA THR A 139 -10.51 -1.70 1.00
C THR A 139 -10.18 -2.72 2.09
N ASP A 140 -10.59 -2.41 3.31
CA ASP A 140 -10.37 -3.26 4.47
C ASP A 140 -11.47 -4.34 4.62
N ASP A 141 -12.64 -4.09 4.01
CA ASP A 141 -13.80 -4.99 4.03
C ASP A 141 -14.54 -4.89 2.68
N MET A 142 -14.39 -5.93 1.85
CA MET A 142 -14.92 -5.93 0.49
C MET A 142 -16.44 -5.81 0.45
N ASP A 143 -17.16 -6.53 1.31
CA ASP A 143 -18.62 -6.57 1.30
C ASP A 143 -19.19 -5.20 1.66
N SER A 144 -18.65 -4.58 2.71
CA SER A 144 -19.08 -3.26 3.18
C SER A 144 -18.76 -2.19 2.12
N ALA A 145 -17.60 -2.26 1.45
CA ALA A 145 -17.23 -1.30 0.42
C ALA A 145 -18.10 -1.42 -0.84
N LEU A 146 -18.49 -2.64 -1.20
CA LEU A 146 -19.44 -2.89 -2.28
C LEU A 146 -20.82 -2.34 -1.94
N ASP A 147 -21.33 -2.62 -0.74
CA ASP A 147 -22.63 -2.10 -0.27
C ASP A 147 -22.65 -0.57 -0.29
N PHE A 148 -21.57 0.07 0.18
CA PHE A 148 -21.41 1.53 0.11
C PHE A 148 -21.43 2.02 -1.34
N ALA A 149 -20.59 1.45 -2.22
CA ALA A 149 -20.48 1.90 -3.59
C ALA A 149 -21.80 1.75 -4.37
N GLU A 150 -22.54 0.66 -4.14
CA GLU A 150 -23.85 0.43 -4.74
C GLU A 150 -24.92 1.37 -4.16
N GLY A 151 -24.88 1.67 -2.86
CA GLY A 151 -25.71 2.67 -2.20
C GLY A 151 -25.55 4.08 -2.79
N GLU A 152 -24.33 4.42 -3.22
CA GLU A 152 -24.00 5.69 -3.88
C GLU A 152 -24.27 5.68 -5.41
N GLY A 153 -24.94 4.64 -5.92
CA GLY A 153 -25.34 4.52 -7.33
C GLY A 153 -24.29 3.88 -8.24
N GLY A 154 -23.23 3.31 -7.66
CA GLY A 154 -22.33 2.43 -8.37
C GLY A 154 -23.03 1.14 -8.82
N VAL A 155 -22.50 0.49 -9.85
CA VAL A 155 -23.02 -0.78 -10.37
C VAL A 155 -21.89 -1.79 -10.41
N ARG A 156 -21.99 -2.84 -9.61
CA ARG A 156 -21.06 -3.98 -9.67
C ARG A 156 -21.14 -4.65 -11.04
N ARG A 157 -20.00 -4.75 -11.71
CA ARG A 157 -19.84 -5.37 -13.03
C ARG A 157 -19.29 -6.79 -12.93
N ALA A 158 -18.41 -7.03 -11.96
CA ALA A 158 -17.84 -8.34 -11.68
C ALA A 158 -17.42 -8.45 -10.21
N GLY A 159 -17.36 -9.69 -9.71
CA GLY A 159 -16.90 -10.01 -8.36
C GLY A 159 -17.96 -9.90 -7.25
N PRO A 160 -17.56 -10.03 -5.98
CA PRO A 160 -16.17 -10.29 -5.56
C PRO A 160 -15.68 -11.65 -6.05
N PHE A 161 -14.41 -11.72 -6.46
CA PHE A 161 -13.72 -12.95 -6.82
C PHE A 161 -12.41 -13.04 -6.03
N GLN A 162 -12.00 -14.27 -5.70
CA GLN A 162 -10.73 -14.52 -5.03
C GLN A 162 -9.57 -14.30 -5.99
N LEU A 163 -8.49 -13.73 -5.46
CA LEU A 163 -7.21 -13.60 -6.14
C LEU A 163 -6.34 -14.78 -5.71
N ASP A 164 -6.51 -15.91 -6.39
CA ASP A 164 -5.83 -17.15 -6.02
C ASP A 164 -4.32 -17.09 -6.33
N VAL A 165 -3.53 -17.71 -5.46
CA VAL A 165 -2.12 -18.03 -5.75
C VAL A 165 -2.11 -19.28 -6.66
N PRO A 166 -1.48 -19.24 -7.85
CA PRO A 166 -1.47 -20.38 -8.76
C PRO A 166 -0.92 -21.64 -8.11
N ALA A 167 -1.60 -22.78 -8.26
CA ALA A 167 -1.25 -24.03 -7.57
C ALA A 167 0.22 -24.46 -7.78
N ARG A 168 0.77 -24.20 -8.97
CA ARG A 168 2.18 -24.51 -9.32
C ARG A 168 3.24 -23.80 -8.47
N VAL A 169 2.89 -22.68 -7.85
CA VAL A 169 3.77 -21.90 -6.97
C VAL A 169 3.26 -21.81 -5.53
N ALA A 170 2.08 -22.36 -5.24
CA ALA A 170 1.42 -22.15 -3.95
C ALA A 170 2.26 -22.68 -2.77
N GLU A 171 2.94 -23.82 -2.93
CA GLU A 171 3.84 -24.34 -1.89
C GLU A 171 5.01 -23.39 -1.62
N GLU A 172 5.64 -22.93 -2.69
CA GLU A 172 6.84 -22.08 -2.62
C GLU A 172 6.52 -20.68 -2.10
N TYR A 173 5.38 -20.13 -2.53
CA TYR A 173 4.78 -18.93 -1.96
C TYR A 173 4.59 -19.06 -0.44
N ARG A 174 4.02 -20.19 0.02
CA ARG A 174 3.79 -20.45 1.45
C ARG A 174 5.11 -20.56 2.22
N GLU A 175 6.12 -21.21 1.65
CA GLU A 175 7.44 -21.35 2.28
C GLU A 175 8.17 -20.02 2.41
N ILE A 176 8.23 -19.24 1.32
CA ILE A 176 8.91 -17.93 1.33
C ILE A 176 8.20 -16.97 2.28
N TYR A 177 6.87 -16.93 2.25
CA TYR A 177 6.10 -16.09 3.17
C TYR A 177 6.28 -16.52 4.63
N ALA A 178 6.30 -17.83 4.90
CA ALA A 178 6.51 -18.37 6.24
C ALA A 178 7.88 -18.00 6.81
N ASP A 179 8.92 -18.13 6.00
CA ASP A 179 10.31 -17.79 6.37
C ASP A 179 10.46 -16.28 6.62
N LEU A 180 9.93 -15.46 5.73
CA LEU A 180 10.04 -13.99 5.79
C LEU A 180 9.36 -13.40 7.03
N TYR A 181 8.24 -13.97 7.46
CA TYR A 181 7.42 -13.41 8.55
C TYR A 181 7.37 -14.26 9.82
N ASP A 182 8.21 -15.29 9.91
CA ASP A 182 8.26 -16.23 11.05
C ASP A 182 6.87 -16.78 11.42
N VAL A 183 6.09 -17.15 10.39
CA VAL A 183 4.76 -17.76 10.54
C VAL A 183 4.77 -19.21 10.05
N ARG A 184 3.74 -19.98 10.39
CA ARG A 184 3.62 -21.33 9.84
C ARG A 184 3.22 -21.26 8.38
N ALA A 185 3.88 -22.01 7.50
CA ALA A 185 3.48 -22.14 6.10
C ALA A 185 2.01 -22.60 5.94
N SER A 186 1.48 -23.37 6.89
CA SER A 186 0.08 -23.80 6.88
C SER A 186 -0.93 -22.72 7.30
N SER A 187 -0.48 -21.57 7.81
CA SER A 187 -1.34 -20.41 8.12
C SER A 187 -1.37 -19.37 7.01
N VAL A 188 -0.57 -19.55 5.96
CA VAL A 188 -0.53 -18.64 4.81
C VAL A 188 -1.71 -18.98 3.88
N SER A 189 -2.55 -17.99 3.58
CA SER A 189 -3.70 -18.15 2.68
C SER A 189 -3.24 -18.56 1.28
N GLU A 190 -4.05 -19.39 0.61
CA GLU A 190 -3.89 -19.75 -0.80
C GLU A 190 -4.38 -18.64 -1.75
N THR A 191 -4.88 -17.54 -1.20
CA THR A 191 -5.30 -16.36 -1.95
C THR A 191 -4.55 -15.13 -1.42
N ILE A 192 -4.32 -14.16 -2.29
CA ILE A 192 -3.74 -12.86 -1.91
C ILE A 192 -4.80 -11.85 -1.49
N GLY A 193 -6.09 -12.14 -1.72
CA GLY A 193 -7.19 -11.27 -1.38
C GLY A 193 -8.42 -11.51 -2.24
N SER A 194 -9.32 -10.53 -2.26
CA SER A 194 -10.48 -10.50 -3.12
C SER A 194 -10.49 -9.23 -3.98
N ALA A 195 -11.12 -9.29 -5.16
CA ALA A 195 -11.29 -8.13 -6.02
C ALA A 195 -12.69 -8.06 -6.62
N ALA A 196 -13.12 -6.85 -6.91
CA ALA A 196 -14.37 -6.57 -7.61
C ALA A 196 -14.17 -5.43 -8.62
N VAL A 197 -15.04 -5.39 -9.64
CA VAL A 197 -15.07 -4.32 -10.64
C VAL A 197 -16.45 -3.68 -10.61
N LEU A 198 -16.48 -2.36 -10.59
CA LEU A 198 -17.68 -1.54 -10.57
C LEU A 198 -17.66 -0.51 -11.71
N SER A 199 -18.85 -0.05 -12.10
CA SER A 199 -19.01 1.23 -12.78
C SER A 199 -19.47 2.27 -11.76
N SER A 200 -18.87 3.44 -11.76
CA SER A 200 -19.39 4.58 -11.02
C SER A 200 -20.71 5.09 -11.63
N PRO A 201 -21.46 5.98 -10.94
CA PRO A 201 -22.66 6.62 -11.49
C PRO A 201 -22.42 7.37 -12.82
N PHE A 202 -21.17 7.72 -13.10
CA PHE A 202 -20.74 8.42 -14.32
C PHE A 202 -20.28 7.47 -15.44
N GLY A 203 -20.34 6.16 -15.22
CA GLY A 203 -19.98 5.14 -16.19
C GLY A 203 -18.49 4.80 -16.25
N ASN A 204 -17.65 5.39 -15.39
CA ASN A 204 -16.23 5.03 -15.31
C ASN A 204 -16.05 3.67 -14.65
N LEU A 205 -15.17 2.82 -15.18
CA LEU A 205 -14.81 1.56 -14.54
C LEU A 205 -13.77 1.80 -13.44
N MET A 206 -14.01 1.18 -12.30
CA MET A 206 -13.12 1.13 -11.15
C MET A 206 -13.08 -0.28 -10.58
N GLY A 207 -12.04 -0.60 -9.85
CA GLY A 207 -11.97 -1.83 -9.08
C GLY A 207 -11.74 -1.57 -7.59
N LEU A 208 -12.13 -2.55 -6.80
CA LEU A 208 -11.81 -2.65 -5.39
C LEU A 208 -10.93 -3.88 -5.19
N ILE A 209 -9.95 -3.80 -4.30
CA ILE A 209 -9.14 -4.92 -3.87
C ILE A 209 -9.11 -4.92 -2.35
N GLU A 210 -9.49 -6.04 -1.76
CA GLU A 210 -9.26 -6.33 -0.35
C GLU A 210 -8.09 -7.29 -0.29
N PHE A 211 -6.97 -6.84 0.26
CA PHE A 211 -5.81 -7.71 0.43
C PHE A 211 -5.99 -8.56 1.69
N HIS A 212 -5.55 -9.81 1.64
CA HIS A 212 -5.31 -10.49 2.91
C HIS A 212 -4.17 -9.78 3.65
N PRO A 213 -4.13 -9.84 5.00
CA PRO A 213 -3.06 -9.22 5.79
C PRO A 213 -1.64 -9.60 5.34
N GLN A 214 -1.52 -10.77 4.71
CA GLN A 214 -0.28 -11.24 4.12
C GLN A 214 0.12 -10.53 2.83
N ALA A 215 -0.83 -10.18 1.99
CA ALA A 215 -0.57 -9.49 0.74
C ALA A 215 -0.43 -7.97 0.94
N GLU A 216 -1.01 -7.39 2.00
CA GLU A 216 -0.89 -5.96 2.32
C GLU A 216 0.56 -5.47 2.31
N ARG A 217 1.50 -6.29 2.80
CA ARG A 217 2.93 -5.94 2.85
C ARG A 217 3.57 -5.82 1.46
N TRP A 218 3.20 -6.69 0.53
CA TRP A 218 3.71 -6.62 -0.85
C TRP A 218 3.12 -5.45 -1.63
N TYR A 219 1.93 -5.01 -1.23
CA TYR A 219 1.24 -3.88 -1.82
C TYR A 219 1.37 -2.60 -1.00
N SER A 220 2.29 -2.58 -0.01
CA SER A 220 2.45 -1.53 1.01
C SER A 220 2.12 -0.16 0.46
N LEU A 221 0.88 0.19 0.80
CA LEU A 221 0.06 1.27 0.30
C LEU A 221 0.64 2.60 0.76
N GLY A 222 0.54 3.61 -0.10
CA GLY A 222 1.17 4.91 0.11
C GLY A 222 1.01 5.51 1.50
N GLU A 223 2.11 6.13 1.95
CA GLU A 223 2.24 6.94 3.15
C GLU A 223 1.51 6.40 4.40
N GLY A 224 1.99 5.27 4.98
CA GLY A 224 1.40 4.76 6.24
C GLY A 224 2.27 3.82 7.08
N ARG A 225 3.13 3.00 6.46
CA ARG A 225 4.28 2.45 7.19
C ARG A 225 5.43 3.42 7.00
N SER A 226 5.82 4.10 8.07
CA SER A 226 7.10 4.79 8.06
C SER A 226 8.14 3.77 7.60
N ARG A 227 8.80 4.04 6.49
CA ARG A 227 10.02 3.36 6.02
C ARG A 227 11.13 3.33 7.10
N GLU A 228 10.90 3.99 8.24
CA GLU A 228 11.68 3.98 9.47
C GLU A 228 11.43 2.74 10.37
N ALA A 229 10.37 1.94 10.14
CA ALA A 229 10.06 0.76 10.95
C ALA A 229 10.72 -0.52 10.42
N ASP A 230 10.94 -0.60 9.11
CA ASP A 230 11.57 -1.77 8.48
C ASP A 230 13.08 -1.55 8.48
N THR A 231 13.83 -2.49 9.07
CA THR A 231 15.29 -2.42 9.05
C THR A 231 15.81 -2.60 7.61
N GLU A 232 16.98 -2.05 7.28
CA GLU A 232 17.64 -2.29 5.99
C GLU A 232 17.78 -3.81 5.69
N ALA A 233 17.91 -4.62 6.74
CA ALA A 233 17.93 -6.08 6.64
C ALA A 233 16.56 -6.68 6.28
N GLU A 234 15.46 -6.14 6.78
CA GLU A 234 14.10 -6.57 6.44
C GLU A 234 13.78 -6.20 4.98
N LEU A 235 14.12 -4.99 4.55
CA LEU A 235 13.97 -4.57 3.16
C LEU A 235 14.83 -5.41 2.20
N ALA A 236 16.05 -5.78 2.60
CA ALA A 236 16.91 -6.66 1.82
C ALA A 236 16.34 -8.09 1.75
N ALA A 237 15.78 -8.60 2.85
CA ALA A 237 15.13 -9.92 2.89
C ALA A 237 13.85 -9.93 2.05
N GLU A 238 13.04 -8.87 2.07
CA GLU A 238 11.85 -8.74 1.22
C GLU A 238 12.23 -8.64 -0.27
N ALA A 239 13.28 -7.89 -0.60
CA ALA A 239 13.79 -7.81 -1.97
C ALA A 239 14.34 -9.17 -2.47
N ASP A 240 15.13 -9.87 -1.66
CA ASP A 240 15.62 -11.23 -1.97
C ASP A 240 14.46 -12.23 -2.11
N ALA A 241 13.47 -12.17 -1.22
CA ALA A 241 12.27 -13.00 -1.30
C ALA A 241 11.47 -12.71 -2.57
N ALA A 242 11.30 -11.44 -2.94
CA ALA A 242 10.62 -11.03 -4.17
C ALA A 242 11.38 -11.48 -5.43
N GLU A 243 12.71 -11.38 -5.44
CA GLU A 243 13.57 -11.87 -6.53
C GLU A 243 13.51 -13.38 -6.65
N ARG A 244 13.64 -14.12 -5.53
CA ARG A 244 13.48 -15.57 -5.50
C ARG A 244 12.12 -15.99 -6.01
N LEU A 245 11.05 -15.36 -5.52
CA LEU A 245 9.71 -15.59 -6.03
C LEU A 245 9.70 -15.36 -7.56
N ALA A 246 10.18 -14.22 -8.06
CA ALA A 246 10.23 -13.94 -9.49
C ALA A 246 11.01 -15.00 -10.31
N ASP A 247 12.11 -15.54 -9.79
CA ASP A 247 12.91 -16.59 -10.43
C ASP A 247 12.18 -17.93 -10.50
N ILE A 248 11.54 -18.34 -9.41
CA ILE A 248 10.69 -19.52 -9.32
C ILE A 248 9.58 -19.47 -10.36
N PHE A 249 9.00 -18.28 -10.40
CA PHE A 249 7.89 -17.94 -11.24
C PHE A 249 8.25 -17.94 -12.73
N THR A 250 9.47 -17.57 -13.09
CA THR A 250 9.94 -17.54 -14.49
C THR A 250 10.55 -18.88 -14.96
N SER A 251 11.31 -19.57 -14.10
CA SER A 251 12.04 -20.81 -14.45
C SER A 251 11.15 -22.02 -14.78
N LYS A 252 9.96 -22.12 -14.19
CA LYS A 252 9.03 -23.24 -14.41
C LYS A 252 8.14 -23.11 -15.66
N THR A 253 8.37 -22.11 -16.51
CA THR A 253 7.60 -21.90 -17.76
C THR A 253 8.30 -22.39 -19.03
N ALA A 254 9.49 -22.96 -18.92
CA ALA A 254 10.33 -23.36 -20.05
C ALA A 254 10.27 -24.85 -20.44
N ASP A 255 9.44 -25.65 -19.76
CA ASP A 255 9.17 -27.07 -20.05
C ASP A 255 7.72 -27.27 -20.54
#